data_AF-A0A090AL91-F1
#
_entry.id   AF-A0A090AL91-F1
#
_cell.length_a   1.000
_cell.length_b   1.000
_cell.length_c   1.000
_cell.angle_alpha   90.00
_cell.angle_beta   90.00
_cell.angle_gamma   90.00
#
_symmetry.space_group_name_H-M   'P 1'
#
loop_
_entity.id
_entity.type
_entity.pdbx_description
1 polymer ?
#
loop_
_entity_poly.entity_id
_entity_poly.type
_entity_poly.pdbx_seq_one_letter_code
_entity_poly.pdbx_strand_id
1 'polypeptide(L)' 'MLEQVQIIKENGEAKFAIIDFQEYLQIKELLSNPEKLEDYLDYCYIQTVKHQSRQKLSLTEVKQELA' A
#
# COMPACT_ATOMS: atom_id res chain seq x y z
N MET A 1 -0.10 1.70 -6.94
CA MET A 1 0.90 0.70 -7.38
C MET A 1 0.21 -0.22 -8.38
N LEU A 2 0.71 -0.27 -9.62
CA LEU A 2 0.08 -0.82 -10.81
C LEU A 2 -1.12 -0.01 -11.33
N GLU A 3 -0.84 1.23 -11.76
CA GLU A 3 -1.87 2.10 -12.35
C GLU A 3 -2.14 1.77 -13.81
N GLN A 4 -1.20 1.11 -14.51
CA GLN A 4 -1.30 0.77 -15.92
C GLN A 4 -0.97 -0.71 -16.16
N VAL A 5 -1.97 -1.57 -15.98
CA VAL A 5 -1.86 -3.02 -16.27
C VAL A 5 -2.71 -3.35 -17.49
N GLN A 6 -2.10 -3.98 -18.50
CA GLN A 6 -2.86 -4.57 -19.60
C GLN A 6 -3.08 -6.06 -19.32
N ILE A 7 -4.34 -6.48 -19.25
CA ILE A 7 -4.70 -7.88 -18.99
C ILE A 7 -4.99 -8.58 -20.31
N ILE A 8 -4.27 -9.68 -20.57
CA ILE A 8 -4.58 -10.60 -21.67
C ILE A 8 -5.52 -11.68 -21.13
N LYS A 9 -6.66 -11.83 -21.81
CA LYS A 9 -7.66 -12.84 -21.49
C LYS A 9 -7.65 -13.97 -22.52
N GLU A 10 -7.81 -15.20 -22.05
CA GLU A 10 -8.03 -16.38 -22.88
C GLU A 10 -9.33 -17.04 -22.42
N ASN A 11 -10.25 -17.33 -23.35
CA ASN A 11 -11.59 -17.84 -23.04
C ASN A 11 -12.41 -16.98 -22.05
N GLY A 12 -12.17 -15.66 -22.03
CA GLY A 12 -12.82 -14.73 -21.12
C GLY A 12 -12.16 -14.63 -19.73
N GLU A 13 -11.20 -15.49 -19.42
CA GLU A 13 -10.47 -15.48 -18.15
C GLU A 13 -9.15 -14.74 -18.28
N ALA A 14 -8.81 -13.93 -17.27
CA ALA A 14 -7.53 -13.24 -17.20
C ALA A 14 -6.40 -14.25 -16.95
N LYS A 15 -5.49 -14.40 -17.92
CA LYS A 15 -4.33 -15.30 -17.79
C LYS A 15 -3.01 -14.59 -17.60
N PHE A 16 -2.82 -13.45 -18.27
CA PHE A 16 -1.56 -12.72 -18.20
C PHE A 16 -1.81 -11.24 -17.94
N ALA A 17 -0.85 -10.62 -17.25
CA ALA A 17 -0.80 -9.19 -17.03
C ALA A 17 0.52 -8.66 -17.62
N ILE A 18 0.42 -7.65 -18.46
CA ILE A 18 1.56 -6.90 -18.97
C ILE A 18 1.65 -5.62 -18.14
N ILE A 19 2.84 -5.37 -17.62
CA ILE A 19 3.21 -4.18 -16.86
C ILE A 19 4.49 -3.61 -17.45
N ASP A 20 4.76 -2.33 -17.22
CA ASP A 20 6.03 -1.75 -17.61
C ASP A 20 7.19 -2.44 -16.86
N PHE A 21 8.32 -2.59 -17.53
CA PHE A 21 9.45 -3.31 -16.95
C PHE A 21 10.04 -2.58 -15.74
N GLN A 22 10.02 -1.25 -15.70
CA GLN A 22 10.45 -0.48 -14.54
C GLN A 22 9.50 -0.69 -13.36
N GLU A 23 8.18 -0.73 -13.59
CA GLU A 23 7.22 -1.07 -12.54
C GLU A 23 7.47 -2.48 -11.99
N TYR A 24 7.77 -3.45 -12.86
CA TYR A 24 8.16 -4.79 -12.43
C TYR A 24 9.39 -4.77 -11.52
N LEU A 25 10.44 -4.04 -11.89
CA LEU A 25 11.66 -3.94 -11.09
C LEU A 25 11.40 -3.32 -9.71
N GLN A 26 10.60 -2.26 -9.65
CA GLN A 26 10.23 -1.59 -8.41
C GLN A 26 9.46 -2.54 -7.47
N ILE A 27 8.46 -3.25 -8.01
CA ILE A 27 7.68 -4.23 -7.24
C ILE A 27 8.58 -5.37 -6.77
N LYS A 28 9.44 -5.89 -7.65
CA LYS A 28 10.38 -6.95 -7.31
C LYS A 28 11.30 -6.51 -6.18
N GLU A 29 11.89 -5.32 -6.27
CA GLU A 29 12.78 -4.79 -5.23
C GLU A 29 12.05 -4.62 -3.89
N LEU A 30 10.85 -4.04 -3.90
CA LEU A 30 10.03 -3.87 -2.72
C LEU A 30 9.69 -5.21 -2.06
N LEU A 31 9.24 -6.20 -2.84
CA LEU A 31 8.84 -7.51 -2.33
C LEU A 31 10.02 -8.41 -1.94
N SER A 32 11.21 -8.18 -2.51
CA SER A 32 12.40 -8.98 -2.23
C SER A 32 13.18 -8.48 -1.01
N ASN A 33 12.86 -7.29 -0.49
CA ASN A 33 13.50 -6.72 0.69
C ASN A 33 12.48 -6.65 1.85
N PRO A 34 12.58 -7.54 2.86
CA PRO A 34 11.65 -7.59 3.98
C PRO A 34 11.52 -6.27 4.75
N GLU A 35 12.62 -5.55 4.97
CA GLU A 35 12.62 -4.27 5.70
C GLU A 35 11.85 -3.20 4.92
N LYS A 36 12.11 -3.07 3.61
CA LYS A 36 11.39 -2.12 2.74
C LYS A 36 9.90 -2.45 2.64
N LEU A 37 9.56 -3.74 2.66
CA LEU A 37 8.17 -4.18 2.63
C LEU A 37 7.45 -3.80 3.93
N GLU A 38 8.10 -4.01 5.07
CA GLU A 38 7.57 -3.63 6.38
C GLU A 38 7.31 -2.12 6.46
N ASP A 39 8.31 -1.30 6.08
CA ASP A 39 8.18 0.16 6.02
C ASP A 39 6.99 0.61 5.14
N TYR A 40 6.80 -0.07 3.99
CA TYR A 40 5.70 0.24 3.09
C TYR A 40 4.33 -0.13 3.68
N LEU A 41 4.23 -1.29 4.34
CA LEU A 41 3.00 -1.73 4.99
C LEU A 41 2.63 -0.81 6.15
N ASP A 42 3.60 -0.38 6.95
CA ASP A 42 3.41 0.59 8.03
C ASP A 42 2.92 1.94 7.49
N TYR A 43 3.50 2.41 6.39
CA TYR A 43 3.02 3.61 5.71
C TYR A 43 1.55 3.46 5.29
N CYS A 44 1.18 2.36 4.63
CA CYS A 44 -0.20 2.10 4.20
C CYS A 44 -1.17 2.05 5.39
N TYR A 45 -0.75 1.42 6.49
CA TYR A 45 -1.53 1.34 7.72
C TYR A 45 -1.78 2.72 8.31
N ILE A 46 -0.73 3.56 8.44
CA ILE A 46 -0.86 4.92 8.96
C ILE A 46 -1.82 5.75 8.11
N GLN A 47 -1.75 5.66 6.77
CA GLN A 47 -2.70 6.37 5.91
C GLN A 47 -4.13 5.91 6.13
N THR A 48 -4.34 4.60 6.29
CA THR A 48 -5.66 4.03 6.57
C THR A 48 -6.21 4.54 7.91
N VAL A 49 -5.41 4.50 8.97
CA VAL A 49 -5.78 5.00 10.30
C VAL A 49 -6.09 6.50 10.25
N LYS A 50 -5.31 7.30 9.53
CA LYS A 50 -5.57 8.74 9.34
C LYS A 50 -6.85 9.03 8.57
N HIS A 51 -7.19 8.20 7.58
CA HIS A 51 -8.44 8.35 6.84
C HIS A 51 -9.67 7.94 7.66
N GLN A 52 -9.53 6.94 8.53
CA GLN A 52 -10.59 6.46 9.43
C GLN A 52 -10.79 7.38 10.64
N SER A 53 -9.69 7.85 11.24
CA SER A 53 -9.72 8.76 12.38
C SER A 53 -9.68 10.22 11.90
N ARG A 54 -10.85 10.83 11.75
CA ARG A 54 -10.98 12.28 11.48
C ARG A 54 -10.67 13.15 12.70
N GLN A 55 -10.52 12.56 13.88
CA GLN A 55 -10.38 13.29 15.12
C GLN A 55 -8.91 13.66 15.34
N LYS A 56 -8.58 14.92 15.06
CA LYS A 56 -7.30 15.50 15.48
C LYS A 56 -7.42 15.85 16.95
N LEU A 57 -6.87 14.99 17.80
CA LEU A 57 -6.76 15.26 19.24
C LEU A 57 -5.53 16.13 19.51
N SER A 58 -5.69 17.14 20.34
CA SER A 58 -4.59 17.87 20.95
C SER A 58 -3.85 16.99 21.97
N LEU A 59 -2.61 17.36 22.29
CA LEU A 59 -1.79 16.65 23.29
C LEU A 59 -2.53 16.49 24.63
N THR A 60 -3.33 17.49 25.02
CA THR A 60 -4.11 17.48 26.25
C THR A 60 -5.22 16.43 26.20
N GLU A 61 -5.90 16.28 25.07
CA GLU A 61 -6.98 15.31 24.87
C GLU A 61 -6.43 13.88 24.82
N VAL A 62 -5.29 13.65 24.17
CA VAL A 62 -4.61 12.33 24.15
C VAL A 62 -4.23 11.87 25.56
N LYS A 63 -3.78 12.79 26.42
CA LYS A 63 -3.42 12.48 27.81
C LYS A 63 -4.63 12.13 28.68
N GLN A 64 -5.83 12.60 28.33
CA GLN A 64 -7.06 12.28 29.07
C GLN A 64 -7.62 10.91 28.67
N GLU A 65 -7.42 10.47 27.43
CA GLU A 65 -7.91 9.17 26.95
C GLU A 65 -7.04 7.98 27.41
N LEU A 66 -5.76 8.22 27.71
CA LEU A 66 -4.79 7.21 28.16
C LEU A 66 -4.71 7.05 29.69
N ALA A 67 -5.49 7.84 30.46
CA ALA A 67 -5.54 7.82 31.92
C ALA A 67 -6.74 7.01 32.42
#